data_AF-A0A1I6G582-F1
#
_entry.id   AF-A0A1I6G582-F1
#
_cell.length_a   1.000
_cell.length_b   1.000
_cell.length_c   1.000
_cell.angle_alpha   90.00
_cell.angle_beta   90.00
_cell.angle_gamma   90.00
#
_symmetry.space_group_name_H-M   'P 1'
#
loop_
_entity.id
_entity.type
_entity.pdbx_description
1 polymer ?
#
loop_
_entity_poly.entity_id
_entity_poly.type
_entity_poly.pdbx_seq_one_letter_code
_entity_poly.pdbx_strand_id
1 'polypeptide(L)'
;MRWSNAFPLKCDSKKRLFNSRLPPDAALGYTWAMTWNIPNILTLLRLLAAPGVAIMFLYFQRPWADWFALILFVVAALTDWIDGYLARAWKQESKFGAMLDPIADKAMVIIALLVITGFSGMNPWVLLPSTLIMFREVFVSGLREFLGDTAGLLKVTNLAKWKTTAQMTAIAVLFATGLFQHEFLDRTSGMDNETLNAIMSGASEDPLGLTWFAGAANATFKIGVVLLWAAALLTLITGGDYLRKAMPFLREENKK
;
A
#
# COMPACT_ATOMS: atom_id res chain seq x y z
N MET A 1 49.64 33.64 54.92
CA MET A 1 48.61 34.01 53.94
C MET A 1 47.35 33.22 54.26
N ARG A 2 46.27 33.93 54.55
CA ARG A 2 45.06 33.49 55.23
C ARG A 2 43.87 33.81 54.31
N TRP A 3 42.75 33.10 54.52
CA TRP A 3 41.36 33.42 54.13
C TRP A 3 40.70 32.56 53.03
N SER A 4 39.91 31.62 53.55
CA SER A 4 38.58 31.17 53.09
C SER A 4 37.57 32.30 52.86
N ASN A 5 36.53 32.04 52.04
CA ASN A 5 35.11 32.47 52.10
C ASN A 5 34.53 32.41 50.66
N ALA A 6 33.52 31.60 50.31
CA ALA A 6 32.10 31.66 50.71
C ALA A 6 31.40 32.98 50.29
N PHE A 7 30.52 32.94 49.27
CA PHE A 7 29.07 33.26 49.34
C PHE A 7 28.43 33.39 47.92
N PRO A 8 27.10 33.20 47.81
CA PRO A 8 26.34 32.84 46.61
C PRO A 8 25.53 34.02 46.04
N LEU A 9 24.93 33.86 44.86
CA LEU A 9 23.77 34.66 44.44
C LEU A 9 22.70 33.79 43.79
N LYS A 10 21.66 33.53 44.57
CA LYS A 10 20.30 33.27 44.11
C LYS A 10 19.57 34.63 44.18
N CYS A 11 19.00 35.11 43.07
CA CYS A 11 18.00 36.19 43.04
C CYS A 11 17.20 35.95 41.76
N ASP A 12 16.15 35.16 41.84
CA ASP A 12 14.76 35.56 42.11
C ASP A 12 14.10 36.29 40.93
N SER A 13 12.85 35.88 40.79
CA SER A 13 11.89 36.00 39.74
C SER A 13 11.38 37.43 39.45
N LYS A 14 10.86 37.56 38.23
CA LYS A 14 9.87 38.55 37.75
C LYS A 14 10.37 39.93 37.31
N LYS A 15 10.11 40.17 36.02
CA LYS A 15 9.71 41.43 35.38
C LYS A 15 10.81 42.49 35.22
N ARG A 16 11.48 42.44 34.06
CA ARG A 16 11.70 43.66 33.27
C ARG A 16 11.36 43.38 31.82
N LEU A 17 10.10 43.66 31.53
CA LEU A 17 9.47 43.74 30.22
C LEU A 17 10.10 44.85 29.38
N PHE A 18 9.99 44.69 28.05
CA PHE A 18 10.06 45.73 27.03
C PHE A 18 11.44 46.25 26.62
N ASN A 19 11.93 45.71 25.49
CA ASN A 19 12.24 46.47 24.27
C ASN A 19 13.50 45.95 23.56
N SER A 20 13.44 44.71 23.06
CA SER A 20 14.24 44.31 21.91
C SER A 20 13.31 44.27 20.71
N ARG A 21 13.41 45.30 19.87
CA ARG A 21 12.75 45.39 18.56
C ARG A 21 12.89 44.04 17.84
N LEU A 22 11.78 43.33 17.69
CA LEU A 22 11.66 42.27 16.69
C LEU A 22 11.82 42.93 15.32
N PRO A 23 12.62 42.37 14.40
CA PRO A 23 12.76 42.95 13.07
C PRO A 23 11.40 42.92 12.34
N PRO A 24 11.01 43.99 11.62
CA PRO A 24 9.68 44.10 11.00
C PRO A 24 9.42 43.15 9.82
N ASP A 25 10.30 42.21 9.53
CA ASP A 25 10.19 41.20 8.47
C ASP A 25 9.96 39.77 9.01
N ALA A 26 9.89 39.58 10.34
CA ALA A 26 9.58 38.28 10.95
C ALA A 26 8.07 37.92 10.95
N ALA A 27 7.28 38.54 10.06
CA ALA A 27 5.87 38.26 9.89
C ALA A 27 5.63 37.62 8.51
N LEU A 28 5.36 36.31 8.54
CA LEU A 28 4.66 35.54 7.50
C LEU A 28 5.45 35.30 6.19
N GLY A 29 6.50 34.50 6.30
CA GLY A 29 7.23 33.95 5.16
C GLY A 29 7.45 32.44 5.22
N TYR A 30 6.59 31.66 5.89
CA TYR A 30 6.49 30.24 5.54
C TYR A 30 5.73 30.15 4.22
N THR A 31 6.37 30.54 3.12
CA THR A 31 5.96 29.99 1.84
C THR A 31 6.29 28.51 1.94
N TRP A 32 5.29 27.71 2.33
CA TRP A 32 5.28 26.27 2.09
C TRP A 32 5.19 26.05 0.57
N ALA A 33 6.15 26.61 -0.17
CA ALA A 33 6.31 26.43 -1.59
C ALA A 33 6.66 24.96 -1.77
N MET A 34 5.62 24.14 -1.87
CA MET A 34 5.71 22.74 -2.21
C MET A 34 6.45 22.71 -3.54
N THR A 35 7.68 22.21 -3.52
CA THR A 35 8.42 21.97 -4.75
C THR A 35 7.69 20.84 -5.47
N TRP A 36 6.87 21.23 -6.45
CA TRP A 36 6.11 20.32 -7.29
C TRP A 36 7.07 19.62 -8.23
N ASN A 37 7.73 18.58 -7.72
CA ASN A 37 8.56 17.69 -8.51
C ASN A 37 7.69 16.57 -9.08
N ILE A 38 8.08 16.03 -10.24
CA ILE A 38 7.37 14.93 -10.90
C ILE A 38 7.06 13.77 -9.92
N PRO A 39 8.01 13.28 -9.10
CA PRO A 39 7.72 12.21 -8.13
C PRO A 39 6.59 12.53 -7.15
N ASN A 40 6.54 13.77 -6.62
CA ASN A 40 5.51 14.18 -5.66
C ASN A 40 4.10 14.15 -6.28
N ILE A 41 3.99 14.58 -7.54
CA ILE A 41 2.72 14.56 -8.27
C ILE A 41 2.26 13.11 -8.45
N LEU A 42 3.18 12.22 -8.84
CA LEU A 42 2.82 10.82 -9.06
C LEU A 42 2.44 10.09 -7.75
N THR A 43 3.12 10.38 -6.64
CA THR A 43 2.71 9.87 -5.31
C THR A 43 1.32 10.35 -4.92
N LEU A 44 1.01 11.63 -5.14
CA LEU A 44 -0.31 12.18 -4.85
C LEU A 44 -1.39 11.55 -5.75
N LEU A 45 -1.09 11.37 -7.04
CA LEU A 45 -1.98 10.68 -7.97
C LEU A 45 -2.21 9.22 -7.53
N ARG A 46 -1.20 8.52 -7.02
CA ARG A 46 -1.34 7.15 -6.48
C ARG A 46 -2.26 7.12 -5.27
N LEU A 47 -2.09 8.07 -4.35
CA LEU A 47 -2.94 8.20 -3.18
C LEU A 47 -4.41 8.44 -3.56
N LEU A 48 -4.68 9.19 -4.63
CA LEU A 48 -6.03 9.40 -5.18
C LEU A 48 -6.54 8.21 -6.01
N ALA A 49 -5.64 7.51 -6.71
CA ALA A 49 -5.97 6.34 -7.51
C ALA A 49 -6.44 5.17 -6.63
N ALA A 50 -5.88 5.02 -5.43
CA ALA A 50 -6.26 3.96 -4.50
C ALA A 50 -7.78 3.93 -4.18
N PRO A 51 -8.41 5.00 -3.66
CA PRO A 51 -9.87 5.05 -3.52
C PRO A 51 -10.58 5.09 -4.88
N GLY A 52 -9.92 5.63 -5.92
CA GLY A 52 -10.41 5.59 -7.29
C GLY A 52 -10.79 4.18 -7.75
N VAL A 53 -9.98 3.15 -7.42
CA VAL A 53 -10.28 1.75 -7.74
C VAL A 53 -11.64 1.33 -7.18
N ALA A 54 -11.92 1.63 -5.91
CA ALA A 54 -13.21 1.30 -5.30
C ALA A 54 -14.37 2.12 -5.91
N ILE A 55 -14.13 3.41 -6.18
CA ILE A 55 -15.12 4.31 -6.79
C ILE A 55 -15.50 3.84 -8.20
N MET A 56 -14.55 3.31 -8.98
CA MET A 56 -14.87 2.78 -10.31
C MET A 56 -15.97 1.72 -10.24
N PHE A 57 -15.93 0.86 -9.23
CA PHE A 57 -16.94 -0.18 -9.05
C PHE A 57 -18.28 0.32 -8.49
N LEU A 58 -18.32 1.51 -7.89
CA LEU A 58 -19.57 2.12 -7.40
C LEU A 58 -20.32 2.88 -8.49
N TYR A 59 -19.60 3.49 -9.43
CA TYR A 59 -20.20 4.39 -10.43
C TYR A 59 -20.27 3.80 -11.85
N PHE A 60 -19.39 2.87 -12.20
CA PHE A 60 -19.39 2.26 -13.53
C PHE A 60 -20.05 0.88 -13.49
N GLN A 61 -20.82 0.59 -14.55
CA GLN A 61 -21.33 -0.75 -14.79
C GLN A 61 -20.18 -1.67 -15.25
N ARG A 62 -20.24 -2.93 -14.85
CA ARG A 62 -19.41 -4.00 -15.43
C ARG A 62 -19.77 -4.11 -16.93
N PRO A 63 -18.81 -4.21 -17.88
CA PRO A 63 -17.38 -4.57 -17.74
C PRO A 63 -16.44 -3.40 -17.43
N TRP A 64 -16.86 -2.17 -17.72
CA TRP A 64 -15.97 -1.02 -17.75
C TRP A 64 -15.26 -0.79 -16.42
N ALA A 65 -15.95 -1.08 -15.31
CA ALA A 65 -15.36 -1.00 -13.98
C ALA A 65 -14.16 -1.95 -13.77
N ASP A 66 -14.20 -3.20 -14.28
CA ASP A 66 -13.07 -4.14 -14.19
C ASP A 66 -11.86 -3.62 -14.96
N TRP A 67 -12.10 -3.16 -16.19
CA TRP A 67 -11.05 -2.68 -17.07
C TRP A 67 -10.38 -1.43 -16.49
N PHE A 68 -11.19 -0.47 -16.03
CA PHE A 68 -10.65 0.74 -15.41
C PHE A 68 -9.91 0.43 -14.13
N ALA A 69 -10.42 -0.46 -13.26
CA ALA A 69 -9.73 -0.83 -12.03
C ALA A 69 -8.40 -1.54 -12.29
N LEU A 70 -8.36 -2.49 -13.22
CA LEU A 70 -7.12 -3.18 -13.58
C LEU A 70 -6.09 -2.20 -14.16
N ILE A 71 -6.50 -1.38 -15.13
CA ILE A 71 -5.61 -0.41 -15.78
C ILE A 71 -5.11 0.60 -14.75
N LEU A 72 -5.99 1.15 -13.93
CA LEU A 72 -5.64 2.11 -12.89
C LEU A 72 -4.64 1.51 -11.90
N PHE A 73 -4.89 0.28 -11.43
CA PHE A 73 -4.00 -0.41 -10.51
C PHE A 73 -2.63 -0.71 -11.13
N VAL A 74 -2.60 -1.26 -12.34
CA VAL A 74 -1.35 -1.59 -13.04
C VAL A 74 -0.54 -0.34 -13.33
N VAL A 75 -1.18 0.73 -13.84
CA VAL A 75 -0.50 2.00 -14.09
C VAL A 75 0.04 2.58 -12.79
N ALA A 76 -0.74 2.57 -11.70
CA ALA A 76 -0.30 3.09 -10.41
C ALA A 76 0.86 2.29 -9.78
N ALA A 77 0.89 0.97 -9.98
CA ALA A 77 1.99 0.11 -9.55
C ALA A 77 3.25 0.32 -10.40
N LEU A 78 3.10 0.51 -11.71
CA LEU A 78 4.22 0.81 -12.61
C LEU A 78 4.82 2.19 -12.34
N THR A 79 3.98 3.20 -12.09
CA THR A 79 4.46 4.55 -11.77
C THR A 79 5.26 4.56 -10.47
N ASP A 80 4.87 3.79 -9.44
CA ASP A 80 5.65 3.63 -8.20
C ASP A 80 7.09 3.18 -8.46
N TRP A 81 7.23 2.15 -9.29
CA TRP A 81 8.53 1.61 -9.62
C TRP A 81 9.38 2.62 -10.42
N ILE A 82 8.75 3.34 -11.35
CA ILE A 82 9.41 4.37 -12.18
C ILE A 82 9.81 5.58 -11.33
N ASP A 83 8.95 6.07 -10.45
CA ASP A 83 9.22 7.23 -9.57
C ASP A 83 10.36 6.93 -8.61
N GLY A 84 10.34 5.74 -8.00
CA GLY A 84 11.43 5.31 -7.13
C GLY A 84 12.76 5.18 -7.88
N TYR A 85 12.73 4.87 -9.17
CA TYR A 85 13.92 4.90 -10.02
C TYR A 85 14.36 6.34 -10.35
N LEU A 86 13.43 7.20 -10.78
CA LEU A 86 13.69 8.58 -11.17
C LEU A 86 14.19 9.45 -10.00
N ALA A 87 13.59 9.30 -8.81
CA ALA A 87 13.99 10.01 -7.60
C ALA A 87 15.47 9.74 -7.26
N ARG A 88 15.89 8.48 -7.34
CA ARG A 88 17.29 8.06 -7.12
C ARG A 88 18.23 8.55 -8.23
N ALA A 89 17.77 8.55 -9.48
CA ALA A 89 18.56 8.98 -10.62
C ALA A 89 18.78 10.50 -10.66
N TRP A 90 17.78 11.30 -10.26
CA TRP A 90 17.80 12.76 -10.37
C TRP A 90 18.08 13.49 -9.06
N LYS A 91 18.25 12.79 -7.93
CA LYS A 91 18.47 13.36 -6.58
C LYS A 91 17.40 14.40 -6.19
N GLN A 92 16.21 14.29 -6.77
CA GLN A 92 15.08 15.19 -6.52
C GLN A 92 14.13 14.58 -5.48
N GLU A 93 14.64 14.32 -4.28
CA GLU A 93 13.84 13.83 -3.17
C GLU A 93 13.30 15.01 -2.35
N SER A 94 11.99 15.08 -2.19
CA SER A 94 11.36 16.05 -1.29
C SER A 94 10.98 15.36 0.03
N LYS A 95 11.08 16.09 1.14
CA LYS A 95 10.66 15.58 2.47
C LYS A 95 9.18 15.19 2.50
N PHE A 96 8.36 15.91 1.74
CA PHE A 96 6.92 15.67 1.65
C PHE A 96 6.60 14.38 0.88
N GLY A 97 7.20 14.19 -0.30
CA GLY A 97 7.05 12.95 -1.08
C GLY A 97 7.53 11.73 -0.30
N ALA A 98 8.71 11.82 0.33
CA ALA A 98 9.25 10.73 1.14
C ALA A 98 8.35 10.33 2.34
N MET A 99 7.57 11.28 2.88
CA MET A 99 6.57 11.00 3.91
C MET A 99 5.30 10.36 3.34
N LEU A 100 4.85 10.79 2.16
CA LEU A 100 3.63 10.28 1.52
C LEU A 100 3.81 8.91 0.86
N ASP A 101 4.99 8.59 0.33
CA ASP A 101 5.24 7.34 -0.39
C ASP A 101 4.82 6.08 0.41
N PRO A 102 5.24 5.91 1.69
CA PRO A 102 4.85 4.74 2.49
C PRO A 102 3.37 4.70 2.86
N ILE A 103 2.67 5.84 2.77
CA ILE A 103 1.22 5.93 3.03
C ILE A 103 0.47 5.51 1.77
N ALA A 104 0.85 6.06 0.62
CA ALA A 104 0.23 5.75 -0.67
C ALA A 104 0.38 4.27 -1.05
N ASP A 105 1.56 3.68 -0.83
CA ASP A 105 1.84 2.25 -1.09
C ASP A 105 0.87 1.33 -0.32
N LYS A 106 0.74 1.54 0.99
CA LYS A 106 -0.15 0.72 1.84
C LYS A 106 -1.62 0.97 1.56
N ALA A 107 -2.01 2.22 1.33
CA ALA A 107 -3.39 2.56 1.01
C ALA A 107 -3.84 1.85 -0.27
N MET A 108 -2.99 1.83 -1.30
CA MET A 108 -3.25 1.15 -2.57
C MET A 108 -3.48 -0.35 -2.35
N VAL A 109 -2.59 -1.03 -1.64
CA VAL A 109 -2.73 -2.46 -1.32
C VAL A 109 -4.01 -2.73 -0.55
N ILE A 110 -4.24 -2.01 0.54
CA ILE A 110 -5.35 -2.27 1.46
C ILE A 110 -6.68 -2.11 0.72
N ILE A 111 -6.83 -1.05 -0.07
CA ILE A 111 -8.06 -0.79 -0.81
C ILE A 111 -8.24 -1.85 -1.92
N ALA A 112 -7.19 -2.22 -2.63
CA ALA A 112 -7.28 -3.26 -3.65
C ALA A 112 -7.70 -4.62 -3.06
N LEU A 113 -7.12 -5.02 -1.93
CA LEU A 113 -7.49 -6.27 -1.24
C LEU A 113 -8.94 -6.23 -0.71
N LEU A 114 -9.38 -5.08 -0.18
CA LEU A 114 -10.77 -4.89 0.25
C LEU A 114 -11.75 -5.08 -0.91
N VAL A 115 -11.47 -4.44 -2.04
CA VAL A 115 -12.28 -4.56 -3.27
C VAL A 115 -12.32 -6.00 -3.77
N ILE A 116 -11.16 -6.65 -3.91
CA ILE A 116 -11.06 -8.05 -4.36
C ILE A 116 -11.84 -8.97 -3.41
N THR A 117 -11.67 -8.79 -2.10
CA THR A 117 -12.36 -9.60 -1.10
C THR A 117 -13.88 -9.43 -1.18
N GLY A 118 -14.36 -8.19 -1.35
CA GLY A 118 -15.78 -7.89 -1.54
C GLY A 118 -16.37 -8.56 -2.79
N PHE A 119 -15.67 -8.48 -3.92
CA PHE A 119 -16.15 -9.07 -5.18
C PHE A 119 -15.99 -10.59 -5.27
N SER A 120 -15.04 -11.17 -4.52
CA SER A 120 -14.89 -12.62 -4.43
C SER A 120 -15.99 -13.32 -3.61
N GLY A 121 -17.01 -12.60 -3.15
CA GLY A 121 -18.10 -13.16 -2.35
C GLY A 121 -17.64 -13.63 -0.97
N MET A 122 -16.63 -12.96 -0.39
CA MET A 122 -16.01 -13.36 0.88
C MET A 122 -15.45 -14.79 0.87
N ASN A 123 -14.96 -15.25 -0.28
CA ASN A 123 -14.34 -16.57 -0.41
C ASN A 123 -13.21 -16.73 0.63
N PRO A 124 -13.25 -17.74 1.53
CA PRO A 124 -12.25 -17.92 2.58
C PRO A 124 -10.80 -18.00 2.06
N TRP A 125 -10.61 -18.52 0.84
CA TRP A 125 -9.29 -18.64 0.21
C TRP A 125 -8.66 -17.30 -0.18
N VAL A 126 -9.47 -16.26 -0.36
CA VAL A 126 -9.03 -14.88 -0.62
C VAL A 126 -9.07 -14.06 0.68
N LEU A 127 -10.13 -14.22 1.46
CA LEU A 127 -10.36 -13.47 2.70
C LEU A 127 -9.22 -13.67 3.71
N LEU A 128 -8.85 -14.92 4.00
CA LEU A 128 -7.81 -15.22 5.00
C LEU A 128 -6.46 -14.59 4.66
N PRO A 129 -5.84 -14.82 3.49
CA PRO A 129 -4.56 -14.20 3.18
C PRO A 129 -4.66 -12.67 3.06
N SER A 130 -5.76 -12.12 2.55
CA SER A 130 -6.00 -10.66 2.52
C SER A 130 -5.98 -10.05 3.92
N THR A 131 -6.70 -10.65 4.88
CA THR A 131 -6.73 -10.18 6.27
C THR A 131 -5.35 -10.26 6.92
N LEU A 132 -4.59 -11.34 6.69
CA LEU A 132 -3.24 -11.49 7.22
C LEU A 132 -2.28 -10.42 6.68
N ILE A 133 -2.36 -10.12 5.38
CA ILE A 133 -1.57 -9.06 4.74
C ILE A 133 -1.93 -7.70 5.35
N MET A 134 -3.22 -7.34 5.36
CA MET A 134 -3.70 -6.07 5.90
C MET A 134 -3.31 -5.86 7.37
N PHE A 135 -3.54 -6.86 8.21
CA PHE A 135 -3.17 -6.81 9.62
C PHE A 135 -1.68 -6.52 9.79
N ARG A 136 -0.83 -7.25 9.06
CA ARG A 136 0.62 -7.08 9.14
C ARG A 136 1.06 -5.72 8.61
N GLU A 137 0.48 -5.24 7.51
CA GLU A 137 0.83 -3.93 6.95
C GLU A 137 0.57 -2.80 7.94
N VAL A 138 -0.57 -2.82 8.62
CA VAL A 138 -0.88 -1.85 9.68
C VAL A 138 0.05 -2.05 10.88
N PHE A 139 0.22 -3.28 11.35
CA PHE A 139 1.02 -3.61 12.53
C PHE A 139 2.49 -3.20 12.40
N VAL A 140 3.16 -3.62 11.32
CA VAL A 140 4.58 -3.29 11.09
C VAL A 140 4.77 -1.79 10.88
N SER A 141 3.79 -1.11 10.30
CA SER A 141 3.81 0.35 10.13
C SER A 141 3.73 1.07 11.47
N GLY A 142 2.79 0.68 12.33
CA GLY A 142 2.68 1.24 13.68
C GLY A 142 3.93 0.99 14.51
N LEU A 143 4.50 -0.21 14.42
CA LEU A 143 5.75 -0.54 15.11
C LEU A 143 6.93 0.29 14.60
N ARG A 144 7.02 0.51 13.28
CA ARG A 144 8.07 1.35 12.68
C ARG A 144 7.96 2.80 13.13
N GLU A 145 6.75 3.33 13.19
CA GLU A 145 6.49 4.68 13.69
C GLU A 145 6.89 4.82 15.17
N PHE A 146 6.50 3.84 16.00
CA PHE A 146 6.84 3.82 17.42
C PHE A 146 8.35 3.81 17.68
N LEU A 147 9.12 3.07 16.88
CA LEU A 147 10.58 2.96 17.03
C LEU A 147 11.35 4.18 16.51
N GLY A 148 10.70 5.06 15.74
CA GLY A 148 11.31 6.27 15.17
C GLY A 148 12.63 6.00 14.45
N ASP A 149 13.66 6.77 14.79
CA ASP A 149 15.00 6.68 14.17
C ASP A 149 15.67 5.31 14.34
N THR A 150 15.32 4.57 15.40
CA THR A 150 15.85 3.23 15.68
C THR A 150 15.38 2.21 14.64
N ALA A 151 14.22 2.45 14.01
CA ALA A 151 13.72 1.59 12.95
C ALA A 151 14.63 1.56 11.71
N GLY A 152 15.40 2.64 11.46
CA GLY A 152 16.36 2.72 10.36
C GLY A 152 17.55 1.78 10.51
N LEU A 153 17.87 1.37 11.74
CA LEU A 153 18.95 0.42 12.05
C LEU A 153 18.55 -1.03 11.75
N LEU A 154 17.25 -1.29 11.57
CA LEU A 154 16.74 -2.62 11.30
C LEU A 154 17.00 -3.00 9.84
N LYS A 155 18.07 -3.79 9.63
CA LYS A 155 18.46 -4.28 8.30
C LYS A 155 17.30 -5.03 7.64
N VAL A 156 16.85 -4.50 6.50
CA VAL A 156 15.80 -5.10 5.65
C VAL A 156 16.36 -6.36 4.99
N THR A 157 15.60 -7.46 5.09
CA THR A 157 15.94 -8.73 4.43
C THR A 157 15.52 -8.69 2.95
N ASN A 158 16.26 -9.38 2.08
CA ASN A 158 15.89 -9.48 0.65
C ASN A 158 14.53 -10.16 0.44
N LEU A 159 14.06 -10.95 1.40
CA LEU A 159 12.70 -11.51 1.42
C LEU A 159 11.61 -10.42 1.37
N ALA A 160 11.88 -9.24 1.91
CA ALA A 160 10.95 -8.12 1.87
C ALA A 160 10.80 -7.49 0.49
N LYS A 161 11.70 -7.78 -0.47
CA LYS A 161 11.54 -7.36 -1.87
C LYS A 161 10.62 -8.32 -2.63
N TRP A 162 10.78 -9.62 -2.40
CA TRP A 162 9.94 -10.63 -3.03
C TRP A 162 8.48 -10.57 -2.56
N LYS A 163 8.24 -10.20 -1.29
CA LYS A 163 6.87 -10.05 -0.77
C LYS A 163 6.05 -9.03 -1.58
N THR A 164 6.63 -7.87 -1.91
CA THR A 164 5.89 -6.77 -2.55
C THR A 164 5.60 -7.11 -4.00
N THR A 165 6.58 -7.68 -4.71
CA THR A 165 6.36 -8.20 -6.07
C THR A 165 5.27 -9.26 -6.09
N ALA A 166 5.35 -10.27 -5.21
CA ALA A 166 4.33 -11.32 -5.14
C ALA A 166 2.94 -10.75 -4.86
N GLN A 167 2.83 -9.77 -3.96
CA GLN A 167 1.58 -9.13 -3.57
C GLN A 167 0.97 -8.30 -4.70
N MET A 168 1.76 -7.43 -5.33
CA MET A 168 1.29 -6.60 -6.45
C MET A 168 0.90 -7.47 -7.66
N THR A 169 1.65 -8.52 -7.95
CA THR A 169 1.30 -9.48 -9.00
C THR A 169 0.03 -10.26 -8.64
N ALA A 170 -0.14 -10.71 -7.40
CA ALA A 170 -1.36 -11.38 -6.96
C ALA A 170 -2.60 -10.52 -7.18
N ILE A 171 -2.54 -9.25 -6.74
CA ILE A 171 -3.65 -8.30 -6.88
C ILE A 171 -3.98 -8.05 -8.36
N ALA A 172 -2.97 -7.82 -9.20
CA ALA A 172 -3.18 -7.62 -10.64
C ALA A 172 -3.84 -8.83 -11.32
N VAL A 173 -3.39 -10.05 -11.00
CA VAL A 173 -3.96 -11.29 -11.54
C VAL A 173 -5.40 -11.52 -11.04
N LEU A 174 -5.69 -11.18 -9.78
CA LEU A 174 -7.04 -11.28 -9.23
C LEU A 174 -8.00 -10.25 -9.84
N PHE A 175 -7.55 -9.04 -10.14
CA PHE A 175 -8.34 -8.10 -10.94
C PHE A 175 -8.59 -8.61 -12.37
N ALA A 176 -7.58 -9.21 -13.00
CA ALA A 176 -7.75 -9.82 -14.32
C ALA A 176 -8.75 -10.99 -14.31
N THR A 177 -8.89 -11.70 -13.18
CA THR A 177 -9.91 -12.74 -13.02
C THR A 177 -11.32 -12.17 -13.20
N GLY A 178 -11.59 -10.98 -12.63
CA GLY A 178 -12.88 -10.30 -12.74
C GLY A 178 -13.26 -10.02 -14.20
N LEU A 179 -12.30 -9.61 -15.02
CA LEU A 179 -12.47 -9.41 -16.46
C LEU A 179 -12.93 -10.68 -17.18
N PHE A 180 -12.23 -11.80 -16.97
CA PHE A 180 -12.56 -13.05 -17.63
C PHE A 180 -13.91 -13.61 -17.17
N GLN A 181 -14.23 -13.48 -15.88
CA GLN A 181 -15.53 -13.92 -15.35
C GLN A 181 -16.68 -13.11 -15.93
N HIS A 182 -16.50 -11.80 -16.07
CA HIS A 182 -17.54 -10.95 -16.61
C HIS A 182 -17.75 -11.17 -18.11
N GLU A 183 -16.67 -11.28 -18.91
CA GLU A 183 -16.76 -11.63 -20.34
C GLU A 183 -17.45 -12.99 -20.55
N PHE A 184 -17.21 -13.96 -19.66
CA PHE A 184 -17.93 -15.24 -19.68
C PHE A 184 -19.42 -15.05 -19.39
N LEU A 185 -19.79 -14.27 -18.38
CA LEU A 185 -21.19 -14.00 -18.04
C LEU A 185 -21.92 -13.26 -19.16
N ASP A 186 -21.30 -12.27 -19.77
CA ASP A 186 -21.90 -11.51 -20.88
C ASP A 186 -22.13 -12.40 -22.10
N ARG A 187 -21.16 -13.27 -22.44
CA ARG A 187 -21.27 -14.21 -23.58
C ARG A 187 -22.25 -15.35 -23.32
N THR A 188 -22.52 -15.67 -22.07
CA THR A 188 -23.54 -16.67 -21.68
C THR A 188 -24.91 -16.04 -21.43
N SER A 189 -25.02 -14.70 -21.43
CA SER A 189 -26.28 -14.01 -21.22
C SER A 189 -27.28 -14.36 -22.33
N GLY A 190 -28.44 -14.91 -21.94
CA GLY A 190 -29.47 -15.37 -22.87
C GLY A 190 -29.27 -16.78 -23.44
N MET A 191 -28.23 -17.51 -23.05
CA MET A 191 -28.05 -18.92 -23.40
C MET A 191 -28.84 -19.84 -22.45
N ASP A 192 -29.41 -20.91 -22.98
CA ASP A 192 -30.01 -21.97 -22.18
C ASP A 192 -28.94 -22.89 -21.54
N ASN A 193 -29.27 -23.46 -20.38
CA ASN A 193 -28.32 -24.27 -19.62
C ASN A 193 -27.92 -25.57 -20.36
N GLU A 194 -28.78 -26.09 -21.24
CA GLU A 194 -28.47 -27.30 -22.01
C GLU A 194 -27.40 -27.02 -23.06
N THR A 195 -27.57 -25.96 -23.85
CA THR A 195 -26.54 -25.51 -24.80
C THR A 195 -25.24 -25.17 -24.09
N LEU A 196 -25.28 -24.46 -22.96
CA LEU A 196 -24.07 -24.14 -22.20
C LEU A 196 -23.34 -25.41 -21.76
N ASN A 197 -24.05 -26.40 -21.23
CA ASN A 197 -23.46 -27.67 -20.80
C ASN A 197 -22.92 -28.48 -22.00
N ALA A 198 -23.59 -28.44 -23.15
CA ALA A 198 -23.11 -29.08 -24.37
C ALA A 198 -21.79 -28.45 -24.86
N ILE A 199 -21.69 -27.12 -24.86
CA ILE A 199 -20.45 -26.41 -25.23
C ILE A 199 -19.34 -26.70 -24.21
N MET A 200 -19.65 -26.60 -22.91
CA MET A 200 -18.67 -26.80 -21.83
C MET A 200 -18.17 -28.25 -21.73
N SER A 201 -18.96 -29.23 -22.18
CA SER A 201 -18.55 -30.65 -22.27
C SER A 201 -17.84 -31.00 -23.58
N GLY A 202 -17.77 -30.07 -24.54
CA GLY A 202 -17.20 -30.29 -25.87
C GLY A 202 -18.11 -31.09 -26.81
N ALA A 203 -19.40 -31.23 -26.48
CA ALA A 203 -20.41 -31.92 -27.29
C ALA A 203 -20.93 -31.07 -28.46
N SER A 204 -20.73 -29.75 -28.43
CA SER A 204 -21.10 -28.82 -29.50
C SER A 204 -19.96 -27.83 -29.79
N GLU A 205 -20.01 -27.20 -30.97
CA GLU A 205 -19.03 -26.17 -31.34
C GLU A 205 -19.11 -24.96 -30.40
N ASP A 206 -17.96 -24.34 -30.12
CA ASP A 206 -17.82 -23.16 -29.25
C ASP A 206 -17.50 -21.90 -30.08
N PRO A 207 -18.50 -21.32 -30.79
CA PRO A 207 -18.27 -20.14 -31.63
C PRO A 207 -17.96 -18.88 -30.82
N LEU A 208 -18.30 -18.85 -29.53
CA LEU A 208 -18.13 -17.70 -28.65
C LEU A 208 -16.85 -17.77 -27.79
N GLY A 209 -16.14 -18.89 -27.84
CA GLY A 209 -14.92 -19.13 -27.06
C GLY A 209 -15.17 -19.26 -25.55
N LEU A 210 -16.36 -19.70 -25.14
CA LEU A 210 -16.78 -19.81 -23.74
C LEU A 210 -15.83 -20.67 -22.91
N THR A 211 -15.35 -21.78 -23.48
CA THR A 211 -14.41 -22.68 -22.82
C THR A 211 -13.08 -21.99 -22.50
N TRP A 212 -12.61 -21.12 -23.39
CA TRP A 212 -11.41 -20.32 -23.18
C TRP A 212 -11.60 -19.29 -22.06
N PHE A 213 -12.70 -18.53 -22.08
CA PHE A 213 -12.98 -17.54 -21.03
C PHE A 213 -13.17 -18.19 -19.65
N ALA A 214 -13.90 -19.31 -19.58
CA ALA A 214 -14.05 -20.08 -18.36
C ALA A 214 -12.71 -20.65 -17.86
N GLY A 215 -11.89 -21.18 -18.77
CA GLY A 215 -10.55 -21.68 -18.48
C GLY A 215 -9.63 -20.58 -17.97
N ALA A 216 -9.63 -19.42 -18.63
CA ALA A 216 -8.83 -18.26 -18.26
C ALA A 216 -9.25 -17.69 -16.90
N ALA A 217 -10.56 -17.55 -16.64
CA ALA A 217 -11.08 -17.14 -15.34
C ALA A 217 -10.66 -18.09 -14.21
N ASN A 218 -10.75 -19.40 -14.43
CA ASN A 218 -10.36 -20.39 -13.43
C ASN A 218 -8.83 -20.40 -13.19
N ALA A 219 -8.04 -20.32 -14.27
CA ALA A 219 -6.59 -20.31 -14.19
C ALA A 219 -6.09 -19.05 -13.47
N THR A 220 -6.57 -17.87 -13.87
CA THR A 220 -6.19 -16.60 -13.24
C THR A 220 -6.62 -16.55 -11.78
N PHE A 221 -7.82 -17.02 -11.43
CA PHE A 221 -8.25 -17.09 -10.03
C PHE A 221 -7.31 -17.96 -9.20
N LYS A 222 -7.01 -19.18 -9.67
CA LYS A 222 -6.11 -20.12 -8.96
C LYS A 222 -4.71 -19.54 -8.80
N ILE A 223 -4.13 -19.00 -9.88
CA ILE A 223 -2.81 -18.38 -9.85
C ILE A 223 -2.80 -17.19 -8.89
N GLY A 224 -3.82 -16.32 -8.96
CA GLY A 224 -3.97 -15.16 -8.09
C GLY A 224 -4.07 -15.54 -6.63
N VAL A 225 -4.87 -16.55 -6.28
CA VAL A 225 -4.99 -17.07 -4.92
C VAL A 225 -3.66 -17.68 -4.43
N VAL A 226 -2.98 -18.49 -5.24
CA VAL A 226 -1.68 -19.08 -4.88
C VAL A 226 -0.64 -17.99 -4.62
N LEU A 227 -0.57 -16.97 -5.48
CA LEU A 227 0.32 -15.83 -5.30
C LEU A 227 -0.05 -15.03 -4.05
N LEU A 228 -1.33 -14.85 -3.76
CA LEU A 228 -1.81 -14.15 -2.57
C LEU A 228 -1.43 -14.88 -1.29
N TRP A 229 -1.53 -16.21 -1.26
CA TRP A 229 -1.05 -17.04 -0.14
C TRP A 229 0.47 -16.98 0.00
N ALA A 230 1.21 -17.04 -1.10
CA ALA A 230 2.66 -16.87 -1.08
C ALA A 230 3.06 -15.49 -0.51
N ALA A 231 2.37 -14.43 -0.94
CA ALA A 231 2.55 -13.08 -0.43
C ALA A 231 2.21 -13.00 1.06
N ALA A 232 1.11 -13.61 1.52
CA ALA A 232 0.73 -13.65 2.93
C ALA A 232 1.78 -14.36 3.79
N LEU A 233 2.28 -15.52 3.34
CA LEU A 233 3.34 -16.26 4.04
C LEU A 233 4.63 -15.45 4.15
N LEU A 234 5.10 -14.86 3.04
CA LEU A 234 6.26 -13.97 3.04
C LEU A 234 6.06 -12.78 3.97
N THR A 235 4.86 -12.23 3.99
CA THR A 235 4.47 -11.08 4.82
C THR A 235 4.50 -11.41 6.30
N LEU A 236 4.03 -12.59 6.69
CA LEU A 236 4.10 -13.11 8.07
C LEU A 236 5.55 -13.38 8.49
N ILE A 237 6.34 -14.06 7.66
CA ILE A 237 7.75 -14.36 7.97
C ILE A 237 8.53 -13.06 8.19
N THR A 238 8.38 -12.10 7.28
CA THR A 238 9.06 -10.80 7.37
C THR A 238 8.52 -9.94 8.51
N GLY A 239 7.23 -10.03 8.84
CA GLY A 239 6.65 -9.36 10.00
C GLY A 239 7.18 -9.90 11.32
N GLY A 240 7.30 -11.23 11.44
CA GLY A 240 7.90 -11.89 12.61
C GLY A 240 9.37 -11.58 12.78
N ASP A 241 10.15 -11.57 11.69
CA ASP A 241 11.57 -11.15 11.70
C ASP A 241 11.71 -9.69 12.18
N TYR A 242 10.85 -8.79 11.67
CA TYR A 242 10.84 -7.40 12.10
C TYR A 242 10.51 -7.26 13.59
N LEU A 243 9.47 -7.95 14.07
CA LEU A 243 9.07 -7.91 15.47
C LEU A 243 10.16 -8.45 16.41
N ARG A 244 10.83 -9.55 16.03
CA ARG A 244 11.95 -10.10 16.81
C ARG A 244 13.10 -9.11 16.93
N LYS A 245 13.43 -8.40 15.84
CA LYS A 245 14.47 -7.37 15.83
C LYS A 245 14.06 -6.10 16.58
N ALA A 246 12.78 -5.79 16.63
CA ALA A 246 12.22 -4.67 17.39
C ALA A 246 12.18 -4.95 18.91
N MET A 247 11.99 -6.21 19.30
CA MET A 247 11.76 -6.61 20.69
C MET A 247 12.78 -6.11 21.74
N PRO A 248 14.09 -6.05 21.45
CA PRO A 248 15.08 -5.48 22.37
C PRO A 248 14.83 -4.00 22.70
N PHE A 249 14.30 -3.23 21.75
CA PHE A 249 14.01 -1.80 21.90
C PHE A 249 12.67 -1.52 22.56
N LEU A 250 11.78 -2.52 22.61
CA LEU A 250 10.48 -2.43 23.28
C LEU A 250 10.55 -2.76 24.78
N ARG A 251 11.65 -3.37 25.23
CA ARG A 251 11.85 -3.68 26.65
C ARG A 251 12.29 -2.41 27.36
N GLU A 252 11.49 -1.93 28.31
CA GLU A 252 11.94 -0.90 29.24
C GLU A 252 13.19 -1.40 29.97
N GLU A 253 14.27 -0.61 29.98
CA GLU A 253 15.36 -0.85 30.91
C GLU A 253 14.77 -0.76 32.32
N ASN A 254 14.81 -1.86 33.06
CA ASN A 254 14.50 -1.86 34.48
C ASN A 254 15.43 -0.84 35.16
N LYS A 255 14.93 0.39 35.36
CA LYS A 255 15.57 1.38 36.24
C LYS A 255 15.54 0.79 37.65
N LYS A 256 16.67 0.20 38.04
CA LYS A 256 16.98 -0.07 39.45
C LYS A 256 17.28 1.24 40.17
#